data_AF-A0AAC9KYA0-F1
#
_entry.id   AF-A0AAC9KYA0-F1
#
_cell.length_a   1.000
_cell.length_b   1.000
_cell.length_c   1.000
_cell.angle_alpha   90.00
_cell.angle_beta   90.00
_cell.angle_gamma   90.00
#
_symmetry.space_group_name_H-M   'P 1'
#
loop_
_entity.id
_entity.type
_entity.pdbx_description
1 polymer ?
#
loop_
_entity_poly.entity_id
_entity_poly.type
_entity_poly.pdbx_seq_one_letter_code
_entity_poly.pdbx_strand_id
1 'polypeptide(L)'
;MKKLIKILLSSLFLLLLISCSLDNEGVNSKDYESKKQSILGELNQLLEQTTNSLKEAKNTTDNLNASNEANKVVEAVINAVNLISSAADQVKGATKNMHDLVQMAEIDLEKIKESNDKAIVAANVAKEAYNLTKAAEQNMKKLYKEQEEQIKTLSDSDEIEQAKEAAEIAWKAIVKAKDELIDVENAVKEALDKIKAETANSTKLADIEEVAELVLQIAKNVKEIAQEVVTLLNT
;
A
#
# COMPACT_ATOMS: atom_id res chain seq x y z
N MET A 1 -8.01 33.94 61.79
CA MET A 1 -6.98 33.70 60.75
C MET A 1 -6.70 32.21 60.48
N LYS A 2 -6.42 31.35 61.48
CA LYS A 2 -6.09 29.92 61.25
C LYS A 2 -7.17 29.10 60.51
N LYS A 3 -8.46 29.40 60.69
CA LYS A 3 -9.57 28.71 59.98
C LYS A 3 -9.70 29.10 58.50
N LEU A 4 -9.46 30.37 58.17
CA LEU A 4 -9.50 30.86 56.78
C LEU A 4 -8.36 30.30 55.93
N ILE A 5 -7.16 30.19 56.51
CA ILE A 5 -6.00 29.60 55.84
C ILE A 5 -6.23 28.10 55.54
N LYS A 6 -6.88 27.35 56.45
CA LYS A 6 -7.24 25.94 56.20
C LYS A 6 -8.25 25.76 55.07
N ILE A 7 -9.24 26.66 54.95
CA ILE A 7 -10.23 26.60 53.87
C ILE A 7 -9.57 26.92 52.53
N LEU A 8 -8.69 27.93 52.49
CA LEU A 8 -7.92 28.27 51.29
C LEU A 8 -6.98 27.14 50.85
N LEU A 9 -6.25 26.51 51.78
CA LEU A 9 -5.41 25.35 51.45
C LEU A 9 -6.23 24.13 51.00
N SER A 10 -7.38 23.84 51.62
CA SER A 10 -8.26 22.76 51.16
C SER A 10 -8.84 23.03 49.77
N SER A 11 -9.18 24.28 49.45
CA SER A 11 -9.67 24.64 48.11
C SER A 11 -8.58 24.57 47.04
N LEU A 12 -7.35 24.93 47.38
CA LEU A 12 -6.19 24.80 46.50
C LEU A 12 -5.83 23.32 46.28
N PHE A 13 -5.97 22.47 47.30
CA PHE A 13 -5.78 21.03 47.20
C PHE A 13 -6.88 20.36 46.36
N LEU A 14 -8.14 20.82 46.46
CA LEU A 14 -9.21 20.36 45.56
C LEU A 14 -8.99 20.79 44.12
N LEU A 15 -8.50 22.01 43.87
CA LEU A 15 -8.16 22.48 42.52
C LEU A 15 -6.95 21.73 41.93
N LEU A 16 -5.96 21.37 42.75
CA LEU A 16 -4.84 20.51 42.36
C LEU A 16 -5.28 19.07 42.06
N LEU A 17 -6.25 18.53 42.80
CA LEU A 17 -6.80 17.19 42.54
C LEU A 17 -7.63 17.14 41.24
N ILE A 18 -8.34 18.21 40.88
CA ILE A 18 -9.05 18.31 39.58
C ILE A 18 -8.05 18.52 38.42
N SER A 19 -6.89 19.11 38.68
CA SER A 19 -5.79 19.24 37.70
C SER A 19 -5.01 17.93 37.51
N CYS A 20 -5.22 16.93 38.37
CA CYS A 20 -4.55 15.63 38.34
C CYS A 20 -5.48 14.49 37.88
N SER A 21 -6.68 14.81 37.40
CA SER A 21 -7.67 13.82 36.93
C SER A 21 -7.95 13.92 35.42
N LEU A 22 -6.95 14.30 34.62
CA LEU A 22 -6.95 14.04 33.16
C LEU A 22 -6.42 12.64 32.81
N ASP A 23 -6.16 11.78 33.79
CA ASP A 23 -5.89 10.36 33.54
C ASP A 23 -7.21 9.60 33.37
N ASN A 24 -7.87 9.82 32.25
CA ASN A 24 -8.94 8.95 31.78
C ASN A 24 -8.37 7.79 30.93
N GLU A 25 -7.17 7.31 31.29
CA GLU A 25 -6.35 6.39 30.47
C GLU A 25 -6.30 4.94 30.99
N GLY A 26 -7.03 4.58 32.05
CA GLY A 26 -6.84 3.28 32.71
C GLY A 26 -7.26 2.03 31.91
N VAL A 27 -8.24 2.16 31.01
CA VAL A 27 -8.77 1.03 30.22
C VAL A 27 -8.51 1.20 28.73
N ASN A 28 -8.62 2.43 28.20
CA ASN A 28 -8.34 2.70 26.79
C ASN A 28 -6.83 2.74 26.45
N SER A 29 -5.93 3.12 27.38
CA SER A 29 -4.50 3.21 27.05
C SER A 29 -3.83 1.85 26.89
N LYS A 30 -4.19 0.85 27.71
CA LYS A 30 -3.58 -0.48 27.62
C LYS A 30 -3.99 -1.22 26.35
N ASP A 31 -5.25 -1.08 25.95
CA ASP A 31 -5.74 -1.63 24.69
C ASP A 31 -5.13 -0.90 23.49
N TYR A 32 -4.96 0.43 23.59
CA TYR A 32 -4.30 1.25 22.58
C TYR A 32 -2.82 0.87 22.39
N GLU A 33 -2.03 0.79 23.47
CA GLU A 33 -0.62 0.42 23.41
C GLU A 33 -0.41 -0.99 22.85
N SER A 34 -1.24 -1.95 23.29
CA SER A 34 -1.21 -3.31 22.74
C SER A 34 -1.50 -3.32 21.23
N LYS A 35 -2.51 -2.54 20.80
CA LYS A 35 -2.88 -2.42 19.39
C LYS A 35 -1.80 -1.72 18.57
N LYS A 36 -1.19 -0.64 19.10
CA LYS A 36 -0.05 0.05 18.49
C LYS A 36 1.08 -0.93 18.23
N GLN A 37 1.48 -1.70 19.23
CA GLN A 37 2.57 -2.68 19.08
C GLN A 37 2.24 -3.78 18.06
N SER A 38 0.99 -4.25 18.03
CA SER A 38 0.53 -5.18 16.99
C SER A 38 0.65 -4.56 15.60
N ILE A 39 0.19 -3.32 15.42
CA ILE A 39 0.25 -2.60 14.15
C ILE A 39 1.70 -2.37 13.71
N LEU A 40 2.58 -1.95 14.62
CA LEU A 40 4.00 -1.78 14.31
C LEU A 40 4.65 -3.11 13.90
N GLY A 41 4.30 -4.22 14.55
CA GLY A 41 4.75 -5.55 14.15
C GLY A 41 4.31 -5.91 12.72
N GLU A 42 3.04 -5.71 12.41
CA GLU A 42 2.48 -5.96 11.07
C GLU A 42 3.11 -5.05 10.01
N LEU A 43 3.30 -3.76 10.30
CA LEU A 43 3.92 -2.81 9.37
C LEU A 43 5.38 -3.16 9.08
N ASN A 44 6.15 -3.58 10.09
CA ASN A 44 7.52 -4.03 9.87
C ASN A 44 7.57 -5.28 8.98
N GLN A 45 6.64 -6.22 9.17
CA GLN A 45 6.52 -7.38 8.29
C GLN A 45 6.16 -6.98 6.85
N LEU A 46 5.21 -6.05 6.68
CA LEU A 46 4.83 -5.53 5.36
C LEU A 46 6.00 -4.79 4.69
N LEU A 47 6.78 -4.02 5.45
CA LEU A 47 7.97 -3.34 4.97
C LEU A 47 9.04 -4.35 4.48
N GLU A 48 9.27 -5.42 5.23
CA GLU A 48 10.18 -6.48 4.81
C GLU A 48 9.70 -7.17 3.52
N GLN A 49 8.41 -7.52 3.46
CA GLN A 49 7.81 -8.15 2.29
C GLN A 49 7.91 -7.26 1.04
N THR A 50 7.52 -5.98 1.14
CA THR A 50 7.62 -5.02 0.02
C THR A 50 9.07 -4.83 -0.43
N THR A 51 10.01 -4.76 0.51
CA THR A 51 11.45 -4.65 0.20
C THR A 51 11.96 -5.87 -0.58
N ASN A 52 11.49 -7.06 -0.23
CA ASN A 52 11.86 -8.29 -0.95
C ASN A 52 11.20 -8.35 -2.33
N SER A 53 9.91 -8.00 -2.45
CA SER A 53 9.22 -7.88 -3.74
C SER A 53 9.88 -6.86 -4.67
N LEU A 54 10.41 -5.75 -4.14
CA LEU A 54 11.18 -4.78 -4.92
C LEU A 54 12.48 -5.36 -5.47
N LYS A 55 13.21 -6.15 -4.66
CA LYS A 55 14.40 -6.87 -5.14
C LYS A 55 14.04 -7.87 -6.24
N GLU A 56 12.94 -8.60 -6.07
CA GLU A 56 12.44 -9.55 -7.07
C GLU A 56 12.04 -8.87 -8.38
N ALA A 57 11.37 -7.71 -8.31
CA ALA A 57 11.01 -6.92 -9.49
C ALA A 57 12.26 -6.47 -10.27
N LYS A 58 13.28 -5.97 -9.57
CA LYS A 58 14.57 -5.57 -10.16
C LYS A 58 15.29 -6.75 -10.81
N ASN A 59 15.39 -7.89 -10.10
CA ASN A 59 16.03 -9.10 -10.63
C ASN A 59 15.28 -9.67 -11.86
N THR A 60 13.94 -9.63 -11.85
CA THR A 60 13.13 -10.09 -12.98
C THR A 60 13.41 -9.22 -14.21
N THR A 61 13.56 -7.91 -14.00
CA THR A 61 13.89 -6.94 -15.04
C THR A 61 15.25 -7.22 -15.68
N ASP A 62 16.27 -7.43 -14.85
CA ASP A 62 17.62 -7.73 -15.31
C ASP A 62 17.71 -9.05 -16.09
N ASN A 63 17.00 -10.09 -15.64
CA ASN A 63 16.98 -11.40 -16.29
C ASN A 63 16.28 -11.39 -17.66
N LEU A 64 15.23 -10.57 -17.82
CA LEU A 64 14.50 -10.45 -19.08
C LEU A 64 15.34 -9.74 -20.14
N ASN A 65 16.02 -8.65 -19.77
CA ASN A 65 16.95 -7.95 -20.66
C ASN A 65 18.07 -8.85 -21.20
N ALA A 66 18.37 -9.96 -20.53
CA ALA A 66 19.36 -10.94 -20.96
C ALA A 66 18.80 -12.12 -21.78
N SER A 67 17.47 -12.27 -21.90
CA SER A 67 16.80 -13.45 -22.45
C SER A 67 16.07 -13.16 -23.77
N ASN A 68 16.38 -13.91 -24.82
CA ASN A 68 15.73 -13.80 -26.15
C ASN A 68 14.58 -14.81 -26.37
N GLU A 69 14.13 -15.55 -25.36
CA GLU A 69 13.08 -16.58 -25.52
C GLU A 69 11.68 -16.04 -25.18
N ALA A 70 10.75 -16.12 -26.14
CA ALA A 70 9.38 -15.60 -25.99
C ALA A 70 8.61 -16.16 -24.78
N ASN A 71 8.82 -17.43 -24.41
CA ASN A 71 8.18 -18.03 -23.22
C ASN A 71 8.66 -17.41 -21.91
N LYS A 72 9.95 -17.03 -21.82
CA LYS A 72 10.51 -16.37 -20.63
C LYS A 72 9.95 -14.95 -20.46
N VAL A 73 9.63 -14.28 -21.57
CA VAL A 73 8.96 -12.96 -21.56
C VAL A 73 7.58 -13.07 -20.91
N VAL A 74 6.75 -14.03 -21.34
CA VAL A 74 5.39 -14.21 -20.80
C VAL A 74 5.40 -14.54 -19.31
N GLU A 75 6.28 -15.44 -18.87
CA GLU A 75 6.41 -15.80 -17.45
C GLU A 75 6.83 -14.60 -16.59
N ALA A 76 7.79 -13.82 -17.08
CA ALA A 76 8.28 -12.65 -16.36
C ALA A 76 7.24 -11.51 -16.32
N VAL A 77 6.44 -11.30 -17.37
CA VAL A 77 5.28 -10.38 -17.35
C VAL A 77 4.29 -10.77 -16.25
N ILE A 78 3.95 -12.05 -16.15
CA ILE A 78 3.00 -12.54 -15.14
C ILE A 78 3.55 -12.38 -13.72
N ASN A 79 4.83 -12.71 -13.52
CA ASN A 79 5.49 -12.52 -12.23
C ASN A 79 5.53 -11.04 -11.85
N ALA A 80 5.81 -10.16 -12.81
CA ALA A 80 5.83 -8.72 -12.62
C ALA A 80 4.45 -8.17 -12.20
N VAL A 81 3.37 -8.57 -12.86
CA VAL A 81 2.02 -8.13 -12.50
C VAL A 81 1.55 -8.72 -11.17
N ASN A 82 1.96 -9.95 -10.84
CA ASN A 82 1.76 -10.52 -9.51
C ASN A 82 2.42 -9.68 -8.41
N LEU A 83 3.65 -9.21 -8.65
CA LEU A 83 4.36 -8.33 -7.72
C LEU A 83 3.62 -7.02 -7.50
N ILE A 84 3.08 -6.39 -8.55
CA ILE A 84 2.22 -5.19 -8.40
C ILE A 84 0.98 -5.50 -7.56
N SER A 85 0.27 -6.59 -7.85
CA SER A 85 -0.95 -6.94 -7.10
C SER A 85 -0.66 -7.18 -5.62
N SER A 86 0.42 -7.91 -5.31
CA SER A 86 0.85 -8.14 -3.92
C SER A 86 1.25 -6.84 -3.23
N ALA A 87 2.02 -5.99 -3.91
CA ALA A 87 2.47 -4.69 -3.42
C ALA A 87 1.28 -3.76 -3.11
N ALA A 88 0.26 -3.77 -3.96
CA ALA A 88 -0.96 -3.00 -3.76
C ALA A 88 -1.77 -3.47 -2.53
N ASP A 89 -1.86 -4.78 -2.30
CA ASP A 89 -2.49 -5.32 -1.08
C ASP A 89 -1.69 -4.98 0.18
N GLN A 90 -0.36 -4.94 0.09
CA GLN A 90 0.52 -4.57 1.21
C GLN A 90 0.33 -3.10 1.61
N VAL A 91 0.31 -2.16 0.66
CA VAL A 91 0.07 -0.74 1.00
C VAL A 91 -1.35 -0.51 1.51
N LYS A 92 -2.35 -1.23 0.98
CA LYS A 92 -3.72 -1.22 1.51
C LYS A 92 -3.79 -1.71 2.96
N GLY A 93 -3.09 -2.79 3.29
CA GLY A 93 -2.97 -3.27 4.67
C GLY A 93 -2.34 -2.23 5.58
N ALA A 94 -1.27 -1.58 5.10
CA ALA A 94 -0.55 -0.56 5.84
C ALA A 94 -1.41 0.70 6.12
N THR A 95 -2.09 1.23 5.11
CA THR A 95 -2.99 2.39 5.27
C THR A 95 -4.19 2.09 6.14
N LYS A 96 -4.72 0.86 6.07
CA LYS A 96 -5.79 0.41 6.97
C LYS A 96 -5.32 0.39 8.41
N ASN A 97 -4.13 -0.16 8.68
CA ASN A 97 -3.57 -0.20 10.03
C ASN A 97 -3.36 1.20 10.62
N MET A 98 -2.85 2.14 9.81
CA MET A 98 -2.75 3.55 10.21
C MET A 98 -4.13 4.17 10.51
N HIS A 99 -5.11 3.94 9.64
CA HIS A 99 -6.48 4.42 9.84
C HIS A 99 -7.15 3.83 11.10
N ASP A 100 -7.00 2.54 11.36
CA ASP A 100 -7.52 1.87 12.55
C ASP A 100 -6.91 2.45 13.84
N LEU A 101 -5.60 2.76 13.84
CA LEU A 101 -4.93 3.39 14.99
C LEU A 101 -5.49 4.79 15.27
N VAL A 102 -5.71 5.57 14.22
CA VAL A 102 -6.26 6.94 14.29
C VAL A 102 -7.68 6.94 14.82
N GLN A 103 -8.52 6.02 14.36
CA GLN A 103 -9.87 5.83 14.90
C GLN A 103 -9.84 5.47 16.39
N MET A 104 -8.93 4.58 16.79
CA MET A 104 -8.77 4.18 18.20
C MET A 104 -8.19 5.30 19.06
N ALA A 105 -7.39 6.18 18.48
CA ALA A 105 -6.92 7.39 19.13
C ALA A 105 -8.02 8.46 19.27
N GLU A 106 -9.18 8.27 18.64
CA GLU A 106 -10.28 9.22 18.53
C GLU A 106 -9.85 10.55 17.88
N ILE A 107 -8.90 10.46 16.95
CA ILE A 107 -8.39 11.60 16.20
C ILE A 107 -9.09 11.64 14.85
N ASP A 108 -9.75 12.75 14.54
CA ASP A 108 -10.37 12.96 13.23
C ASP A 108 -9.35 13.54 12.26
N LEU A 109 -8.82 12.68 11.39
CA LEU A 109 -7.89 13.04 10.32
C LEU A 109 -8.41 12.52 8.99
N GLU A 110 -9.30 13.28 8.34
CA GLU A 110 -9.90 12.93 7.04
C GLU A 110 -8.84 12.55 5.99
N LYS A 111 -7.65 13.17 6.04
CA LYS A 111 -6.54 12.85 5.12
C LYS A 111 -6.01 11.43 5.27
N ILE A 112 -6.07 10.84 6.47
CA ILE A 112 -5.69 9.45 6.68
C ILE A 112 -6.73 8.51 6.04
N LYS A 113 -8.02 8.84 6.20
CA LYS A 113 -9.10 8.10 5.55
C LYS A 113 -9.01 8.19 4.02
N GLU A 114 -8.78 9.38 3.46
CA GLU A 114 -8.55 9.57 2.02
C GLU A 114 -7.39 8.69 1.51
N SER A 115 -6.28 8.62 2.25
CA SER A 115 -5.14 7.78 1.87
C SER A 115 -5.48 6.28 1.85
N ASN A 116 -6.29 5.82 2.82
CA ASN A 116 -6.76 4.45 2.88
C ASN A 116 -7.73 4.12 1.75
N ASP A 117 -8.67 5.02 1.45
CA ASP A 117 -9.62 4.85 0.35
C ASP A 117 -8.90 4.75 -1.01
N LYS A 118 -7.88 5.59 -1.23
CA LYS A 118 -7.02 5.48 -2.42
C LYS A 118 -6.28 4.14 -2.49
N ALA A 119 -5.75 3.65 -1.38
CA ALA A 119 -5.05 2.36 -1.37
C ALA A 119 -5.99 1.18 -1.68
N ILE A 120 -7.25 1.26 -1.26
CA ILE A 120 -8.29 0.29 -1.63
C ILE A 120 -8.56 0.33 -3.13
N VAL A 121 -8.69 1.52 -3.72
CA VAL A 121 -8.87 1.69 -5.17
C VAL A 121 -7.68 1.09 -5.92
N ALA A 122 -6.45 1.43 -5.53
CA ALA A 122 -5.25 0.93 -6.18
C ALA A 122 -5.15 -0.61 -6.13
N ALA A 123 -5.47 -1.23 -4.99
CA ALA A 123 -5.51 -2.69 -4.87
C ALA A 123 -6.53 -3.34 -5.81
N ASN A 124 -7.71 -2.74 -5.97
CA ASN A 124 -8.72 -3.25 -6.90
C ASN A 124 -8.25 -3.14 -8.36
N VAL A 125 -7.65 -2.01 -8.74
CA VAL A 125 -7.11 -1.80 -10.10
C VAL A 125 -5.94 -2.74 -10.39
N ALA A 126 -5.04 -2.96 -9.43
CA ALA A 126 -3.93 -3.90 -9.57
C ALA A 126 -4.43 -5.35 -9.78
N LYS A 127 -5.48 -5.74 -9.05
CA LYS A 127 -6.11 -7.05 -9.22
C LYS A 127 -6.79 -7.20 -10.58
N GLU A 128 -7.42 -6.15 -11.07
CA GLU A 128 -7.97 -6.13 -12.44
C GLU A 128 -6.86 -6.31 -13.49
N ALA A 129 -5.75 -5.57 -13.34
CA ALA A 129 -4.59 -5.70 -14.22
C ALA A 129 -4.03 -7.13 -14.23
N TYR A 130 -3.93 -7.77 -13.06
CA TYR A 130 -3.54 -9.18 -12.96
C TYR A 130 -4.46 -10.12 -13.74
N ASN A 131 -5.78 -9.98 -13.55
CA ASN A 131 -6.75 -10.83 -14.22
C ASN A 131 -6.71 -10.67 -15.75
N LEU A 132 -6.60 -9.42 -16.23
CA LEU A 132 -6.49 -9.12 -17.67
C LEU A 132 -5.19 -9.67 -18.27
N THR A 133 -4.07 -9.55 -17.55
CA THR A 133 -2.78 -10.09 -17.99
C THR A 133 -2.82 -11.62 -18.07
N LYS A 134 -3.46 -12.27 -17.09
CA LYS A 134 -3.67 -13.73 -17.11
C LYS A 134 -4.52 -14.18 -18.29
N ALA A 135 -5.56 -13.43 -18.64
CA ALA A 135 -6.38 -13.72 -19.83
C ALA A 135 -5.57 -13.55 -21.13
N ALA A 136 -4.78 -12.47 -21.22
CA ALA A 136 -3.89 -12.26 -22.37
C ALA A 136 -2.86 -13.38 -22.53
N GLU A 137 -2.26 -13.86 -21.43
CA GLU A 137 -1.36 -15.03 -21.42
C GLU A 137 -2.02 -16.27 -22.02
N GLN A 138 -3.26 -16.59 -21.61
CA GLN A 138 -3.98 -17.76 -22.11
C GLN A 138 -4.23 -17.67 -23.61
N ASN A 139 -4.62 -16.50 -24.11
CA ASN A 139 -4.83 -16.27 -25.54
C ASN A 139 -3.53 -16.41 -26.34
N MET A 140 -2.42 -15.85 -25.84
CA MET A 140 -1.11 -16.00 -26.49
C MET A 140 -0.62 -17.45 -26.50
N LYS A 141 -0.81 -18.20 -25.40
CA LYS A 141 -0.43 -19.63 -25.34
C LYS A 141 -1.21 -20.48 -26.33
N LYS A 142 -2.50 -20.18 -26.54
CA LYS A 142 -3.32 -20.86 -27.56
C LYS A 142 -2.74 -20.64 -28.96
N LEU A 143 -2.38 -19.40 -29.30
CA LEU A 143 -1.77 -19.05 -30.58
C LEU A 143 -0.43 -19.77 -30.83
N TYR A 144 0.45 -19.82 -29.83
CA TYR A 144 1.74 -20.51 -29.99
C TYR A 144 1.56 -21.99 -30.30
N LYS A 145 0.60 -22.65 -29.65
CA LYS A 145 0.30 -24.06 -29.89
C LYS A 145 -0.27 -24.30 -31.29
N GLU A 146 -1.16 -23.43 -31.75
CA GLU A 146 -1.75 -23.51 -33.11
C GLU A 146 -0.68 -23.27 -34.20
N GLN A 147 0.31 -22.40 -33.95
CA GLN A 147 1.45 -22.19 -34.84
C GLN A 147 2.41 -23.39 -34.89
N GLU A 148 2.69 -24.06 -33.76
CA GLU A 148 3.51 -25.28 -33.75
C GLU A 148 2.82 -26.44 -34.51
N GLU A 149 1.48 -26.49 -34.48
CA GLU A 149 0.70 -27.52 -35.18
C GLU A 149 0.51 -27.22 -36.69
N GLN A 150 0.77 -25.98 -37.17
CA GLN A 150 0.53 -25.57 -38.57
C GLN A 150 1.73 -24.87 -39.25
N ILE A 151 2.58 -25.65 -39.96
CA ILE A 151 3.53 -25.10 -40.96
C ILE A 151 2.88 -24.84 -42.33
N LYS A 152 1.58 -25.09 -42.53
CA LYS A 152 0.88 -24.75 -43.77
C LYS A 152 -0.45 -24.09 -43.47
N THR A 153 -0.62 -22.91 -44.08
CA THR A 153 -1.77 -21.99 -44.07
C THR A 153 -1.97 -21.22 -42.78
N LEU A 154 -1.18 -20.14 -42.60
CA LEU A 154 -1.58 -18.96 -41.86
C LEU A 154 -2.95 -18.47 -42.36
N SER A 155 -4.01 -18.84 -41.65
CA SER A 155 -5.37 -18.32 -41.72
C SER A 155 -5.92 -18.63 -40.34
N ASP A 156 -6.02 -17.69 -39.41
CA ASP A 156 -6.93 -16.57 -39.52
C ASP A 156 -6.37 -15.29 -38.84
N SER A 157 -6.72 -14.13 -39.42
CA SER A 157 -6.33 -12.79 -38.96
C SER A 157 -6.88 -12.46 -37.55
N ASP A 158 -8.01 -13.09 -37.21
CA ASP A 158 -8.88 -12.65 -36.13
C ASP A 158 -8.33 -13.06 -34.75
N GLU A 159 -7.71 -14.24 -34.60
CA GLU A 159 -7.12 -14.67 -33.32
C GLU A 159 -5.86 -13.87 -32.99
N ILE A 160 -5.06 -13.51 -34.00
CA ILE A 160 -3.88 -12.65 -33.83
C ILE A 160 -4.31 -11.24 -33.41
N GLU A 161 -5.40 -10.73 -33.98
CA GLU A 161 -6.00 -9.45 -33.60
C GLU A 161 -6.51 -9.48 -32.15
N GLN A 162 -7.29 -10.50 -31.77
CA GLN A 162 -7.79 -10.65 -30.40
C GLN A 162 -6.67 -10.76 -29.35
N ALA A 163 -5.57 -11.45 -29.65
CA ALA A 163 -4.45 -11.53 -28.73
C ALA A 163 -3.72 -10.19 -28.55
N LYS A 164 -3.58 -9.41 -29.63
CA LYS A 164 -3.02 -8.06 -29.56
C LYS A 164 -3.91 -7.12 -28.75
N GLU A 165 -5.21 -7.17 -28.98
CA GLU A 165 -6.18 -6.39 -28.21
C GLU A 165 -6.15 -6.75 -26.71
N ALA A 166 -6.10 -8.05 -26.39
CA ALA A 166 -5.99 -8.50 -25.00
C ALA A 166 -4.69 -8.02 -24.32
N ALA A 167 -3.57 -8.06 -25.04
CA ALA A 167 -2.29 -7.55 -24.56
C ALA A 167 -2.33 -6.02 -24.34
N GLU A 168 -2.94 -5.27 -25.24
CA GLU A 168 -3.08 -3.81 -25.11
C GLU A 168 -3.98 -3.43 -23.92
N ILE A 169 -5.07 -4.16 -23.71
CA ILE A 169 -5.97 -3.98 -22.56
C ILE A 169 -5.23 -4.25 -21.25
N ALA A 170 -4.50 -5.37 -21.18
CA ALA A 170 -3.68 -5.72 -20.02
C ALA A 170 -2.63 -4.62 -19.74
N TRP A 171 -1.94 -4.14 -20.79
CA TRP A 171 -0.95 -3.08 -20.66
C TRP A 171 -1.53 -1.78 -20.08
N LYS A 172 -2.66 -1.32 -20.62
CA LYS A 172 -3.34 -0.12 -20.10
C LYS A 172 -3.74 -0.27 -18.63
N ALA A 173 -4.19 -1.46 -18.24
CA ALA A 173 -4.55 -1.74 -16.85
C ALA A 173 -3.33 -1.70 -15.92
N ILE A 174 -2.18 -2.23 -16.36
CA ILE A 174 -0.92 -2.18 -15.60
C ILE A 174 -0.45 -0.73 -15.41
N VAL A 175 -0.46 0.08 -16.48
CA VAL A 175 -0.08 1.50 -16.41
C VAL A 175 -1.00 2.25 -15.45
N LYS A 176 -2.31 2.00 -15.53
CA LYS A 176 -3.30 2.57 -14.60
C LYS A 176 -3.02 2.15 -13.16
N ALA A 177 -2.76 0.87 -12.89
CA ALA A 177 -2.41 0.40 -11.55
C ALA A 177 -1.18 1.13 -11.00
N LYS A 178 -0.15 1.34 -11.82
CA LYS A 178 1.04 2.12 -11.46
C LYS A 178 0.69 3.57 -11.14
N ASP A 179 -0.16 4.23 -11.92
CA ASP A 179 -0.58 5.61 -11.64
C ASP A 179 -1.37 5.72 -10.33
N GLU A 180 -2.30 4.78 -10.06
CA GLU A 180 -3.03 4.74 -8.79
C GLU A 180 -2.11 4.53 -7.58
N LEU A 181 -1.05 3.72 -7.72
CA LEU A 181 -0.07 3.51 -6.63
C LEU A 181 0.81 4.73 -6.38
N ILE A 182 1.09 5.56 -7.39
CA ILE A 182 1.73 6.87 -7.21
C ILE A 182 0.81 7.79 -6.41
N ASP A 183 -0.48 7.76 -6.72
CA ASP A 183 -1.50 8.54 -6.03
C ASP A 183 -1.64 8.15 -4.55
N VAL A 184 -1.44 6.87 -4.21
CA VAL A 184 -1.36 6.39 -2.83
C VAL A 184 -0.14 6.97 -2.09
N GLU A 185 1.06 6.93 -2.69
CA GLU A 185 2.26 7.55 -2.08
C GLU A 185 2.00 9.02 -1.75
N ASN A 186 1.44 9.77 -2.70
CA ASN A 186 1.14 11.18 -2.53
C ASN A 186 0.12 11.42 -1.40
N ALA A 187 -0.95 10.62 -1.32
CA ALA A 187 -1.95 10.78 -0.27
C ALA A 187 -1.42 10.40 1.12
N VAL A 188 -0.59 9.36 1.23
CA VAL A 188 0.09 9.01 2.49
C VAL A 188 1.03 10.12 2.92
N LYS A 189 1.74 10.74 1.97
CA LYS A 189 2.62 11.89 2.24
C LYS A 189 1.81 13.10 2.74
N GLU A 190 0.70 13.43 2.09
CA GLU A 190 -0.20 14.49 2.55
C GLU A 190 -0.74 14.23 3.96
N ALA A 191 -1.11 12.98 4.25
CA ALA A 191 -1.57 12.58 5.59
C ALA A 191 -0.47 12.77 6.64
N LEU A 192 0.76 12.35 6.35
CA LEU A 192 1.91 12.55 7.24
C LEU A 192 2.19 14.04 7.47
N ASP A 193 2.14 14.87 6.42
CA ASP A 193 2.32 16.32 6.54
C ASP A 193 1.23 16.95 7.43
N LYS A 194 -0.01 16.45 7.37
CA LYS A 194 -1.09 16.88 8.28
C LYS A 194 -0.85 16.46 9.72
N ILE A 195 -0.48 15.20 9.96
CA ILE A 195 -0.13 14.72 11.30
C ILE A 195 0.96 15.64 11.90
N LYS A 196 2.04 15.88 11.15
CA LYS A 196 3.17 16.73 11.54
C LYS A 196 2.79 18.18 11.86
N ALA A 197 1.80 18.72 11.15
CA ALA A 197 1.29 20.07 11.40
C ALA A 197 0.44 20.16 12.69
N GLU A 198 -0.15 19.04 13.12
CA GLU A 198 -1.02 18.95 14.29
C GLU A 198 -0.29 18.51 15.57
N THR A 199 0.94 17.99 15.49
CA THR A 199 1.71 17.34 16.59
C THR A 199 2.08 18.24 17.78
N ALA A 200 1.53 19.44 17.93
CA ALA A 200 1.97 20.36 18.96
C ALA A 200 1.71 19.90 20.41
N ASN A 201 0.79 18.95 20.72
CA ASN A 201 0.41 18.65 22.12
C ASN A 201 -0.25 17.26 22.43
N SER A 202 0.00 16.17 21.67
CA SER A 202 -0.57 14.84 22.02
C SER A 202 0.39 13.68 21.76
N THR A 203 0.58 12.82 22.76
CA THR A 203 1.38 11.58 22.67
C THR A 203 0.84 10.63 21.59
N LYS A 204 -0.49 10.55 21.43
CA LYS A 204 -1.12 9.72 20.40
C LYS A 204 -0.82 10.20 18.97
N LEU A 205 -0.67 11.51 18.76
CA LEU A 205 -0.28 12.04 17.45
C LEU A 205 1.16 11.67 17.10
N ALA A 206 2.07 11.63 18.09
CA ALA A 206 3.43 11.15 17.88
C ALA A 206 3.47 9.66 17.52
N ASP A 207 2.62 8.83 18.14
CA ASP A 207 2.50 7.41 17.79
C ASP A 207 1.96 7.20 16.37
N ILE A 208 0.98 8.02 15.97
CA ILE A 208 0.43 8.00 14.62
C ILE A 208 1.46 8.47 13.59
N GLU A 209 2.29 9.46 13.94
CA GLU A 209 3.40 9.92 13.10
C GLU A 209 4.39 8.77 12.82
N GLU A 210 4.82 8.04 13.86
CA GLU A 210 5.70 6.86 13.73
C GLU A 210 5.11 5.83 12.76
N VAL A 211 3.81 5.51 12.91
CA VAL A 211 3.11 4.59 12.03
C VAL A 211 3.02 5.13 10.60
N ALA A 212 2.68 6.40 10.42
CA ALA A 212 2.55 7.03 9.10
C ALA A 212 3.89 7.09 8.35
N GLU A 213 5.02 7.22 9.05
CA GLU A 213 6.35 7.15 8.45
C GLU A 213 6.67 5.75 7.91
N LEU A 214 6.25 4.68 8.59
CA LEU A 214 6.37 3.31 8.08
C LEU A 214 5.46 3.07 6.87
N VAL A 215 4.21 3.55 6.92
CA VAL A 215 3.28 3.45 5.78
C VAL A 215 3.84 4.19 4.56
N LEU A 216 4.47 5.36 4.75
CA LEU A 216 5.10 6.09 3.66
C LEU A 216 6.27 5.32 3.03
N GLN A 217 7.09 4.65 3.84
CA GLN A 217 8.18 3.80 3.34
C GLN A 217 7.63 2.62 2.52
N ILE A 218 6.58 1.96 3.01
CA ILE A 218 5.86 0.91 2.28
C ILE A 218 5.34 1.45 0.95
N ALA A 219 4.63 2.58 0.95
CA ALA A 219 4.06 3.17 -0.27
C ALA A 219 5.14 3.53 -1.31
N LYS A 220 6.30 4.03 -0.88
CA LYS A 220 7.46 4.28 -1.76
C LYS A 220 7.98 3.00 -2.41
N ASN A 221 8.18 1.94 -1.63
CA ASN A 221 8.62 0.64 -2.17
C ASN A 221 7.62 0.10 -3.19
N VAL A 222 6.33 0.21 -2.91
CA VAL A 222 5.25 -0.26 -3.78
C VAL A 222 5.20 0.51 -5.09
N LYS A 223 5.36 1.85 -5.05
CA LYS A 223 5.52 2.64 -6.26
C LYS A 223 6.74 2.20 -7.08
N GLU A 224 7.89 2.02 -6.43
CA GLU A 224 9.10 1.58 -7.13
C GLU A 224 8.88 0.23 -7.81
N ILE A 225 8.24 -0.74 -7.15
CA ILE A 225 7.84 -2.02 -7.77
C ILE A 225 7.04 -1.76 -9.05
N ALA A 226 6.00 -0.93 -8.96
CA ALA A 226 5.14 -0.64 -10.11
C ALA A 226 5.88 0.05 -11.26
N GLN A 227 6.84 0.94 -10.95
CA GLN A 227 7.68 1.60 -11.94
C GLN A 227 8.65 0.64 -12.62
N GLU A 228 9.30 -0.25 -11.87
CA GLU A 228 10.20 -1.28 -12.41
C GLU A 228 9.45 -2.22 -13.35
N VAL A 229 8.26 -2.67 -12.95
CA VAL A 229 7.42 -3.56 -13.78
C VAL A 229 6.98 -2.88 -15.07
N VAL A 230 6.56 -1.61 -15.03
CA VAL A 230 6.22 -0.87 -16.26
C VAL A 230 7.46 -0.63 -17.13
N THR A 231 8.62 -0.43 -16.54
CA THR A 231 9.88 -0.28 -17.30
C THR A 231 10.23 -1.57 -18.03
N LEU A 232 10.16 -2.71 -17.33
CA LEU A 232 10.38 -4.05 -17.87
C LEU A 232 9.49 -4.38 -19.07
N LEU A 233 8.23 -3.94 -19.04
CA LEU A 233 7.28 -4.24 -20.10
C LEU A 233 7.41 -3.33 -21.33
N ASN A 234 8.20 -2.26 -21.22
CA ASN A 234 8.47 -1.33 -22.32
C ASN A 234 9.79 -1.63 -23.07
N THR A 235 10.63 -2.54 -22.57
CA THR A 235 11.88 -2.99 -23.21
C THR A 235 11.63 -4.15 -24.17
#